data_AF-T0ZBT0-F1
#
_entry.id   AF-T0ZBT0-F1
#
_cell.length_a   1.000
_cell.length_b   1.000
_cell.length_c   1.000
_cell.angle_alpha   90.00
_cell.angle_beta   90.00
_cell.angle_gamma   90.00
#
_symmetry.space_group_name_H-M   'P 1'
#
loop_
_entity.id
_entity.type
_entity.pdbx_description
1 polymer ?
#
loop_
_entity_poly.entity_id
_entity_poly.type
_entity_poly.pdbx_seq_one_letter_code
_entity_poly.pdbx_strand_id
1 'polypeptide(L)'
;APELGRRTNGLVLQGGRLVGTRMNFAQRFVHTFGSVNVFDHVNECELSHHIAHQHVFSGINMTQPDIREAKFIIYWGTQPGDANFPMQTQGKFVAEARAKPDGLKYVVVDPKLSRGGVIGDRASWLPIKPSTDGALALAMIRWIIDNNRHNATYLSYPTQAAAEVAGELSHTDATHLVIVDPKHAQARRFLTADIAGLGKPKVQGDDDRVVIDAVTGKPAQAATVKAAQIDFAGEVNGIAVKTAFRLIKEAAGEHTLEQYAAICGIESTRIVEVAREFTSHGRRAVSTM
;
A
#
# COMPACT_ATOMS: atom_id res chain seq x y z
N ALA A 1 -41.60 -3.58 -10.59
CA ALA A 1 -40.61 -3.40 -9.51
C ALA A 1 -41.10 -2.26 -8.62
N PRO A 2 -40.77 -2.23 -7.30
CA PRO A 2 -41.06 -1.09 -6.46
C PRO A 2 -40.42 0.17 -7.05
N GLU A 3 -41.09 1.30 -6.96
CA GLU A 3 -40.54 2.58 -7.41
C GLU A 3 -39.50 3.08 -6.40
N LEU A 4 -38.30 3.38 -6.89
CA LEU A 4 -37.30 4.10 -6.09
C LEU A 4 -37.79 5.53 -5.92
N GLY A 5 -37.99 5.97 -4.68
CA GLY A 5 -38.54 7.29 -4.41
C GLY A 5 -38.23 7.78 -3.01
N ARG A 6 -38.49 9.07 -2.77
CA ARG A 6 -38.18 9.72 -1.49
C ARG A 6 -38.82 9.02 -0.27
N ARG A 7 -39.99 8.40 -0.45
CA ARG A 7 -40.70 7.68 0.61
C ARG A 7 -40.10 6.30 0.90
N THR A 8 -39.82 5.51 -0.14
CA THR A 8 -39.25 4.16 -0.02
C THR A 8 -37.80 4.22 0.44
N ASN A 9 -37.01 5.19 -0.03
CA ASN A 9 -35.67 5.49 0.48
C ASN A 9 -35.64 6.01 1.93
N GLY A 10 -36.79 6.29 2.55
CA GLY A 10 -36.86 6.60 3.99
C GLY A 10 -36.53 5.40 4.88
N LEU A 11 -36.60 4.17 4.36
CA LEU A 11 -36.12 2.97 5.06
C LEU A 11 -34.59 2.92 4.98
N VAL A 12 -33.93 2.91 6.13
CA VAL A 12 -32.49 2.66 6.27
C VAL A 12 -32.29 1.36 7.05
N LEU A 13 -31.45 0.48 6.52
CA LEU A 13 -30.97 -0.70 7.25
C LEU A 13 -29.50 -0.49 7.63
N GLN A 14 -29.23 -0.41 8.94
CA GLN A 14 -27.89 -0.45 9.51
C GLN A 14 -27.65 -1.83 10.12
N GLY A 15 -27.03 -2.71 9.33
CA GLY A 15 -26.91 -4.13 9.66
C GLY A 15 -25.84 -4.47 10.70
N GLY A 16 -24.92 -3.54 11.00
CA GLY A 16 -23.74 -3.87 11.80
C GLY A 16 -22.97 -5.05 11.19
N ARG A 17 -22.69 -6.09 11.99
CA ARG A 17 -21.93 -7.28 11.55
C ARG A 17 -22.80 -8.38 10.93
N LEU A 18 -23.62 -8.01 9.94
CA LEU A 18 -24.27 -8.99 9.06
C LEU A 18 -23.26 -9.43 7.98
N VAL A 19 -23.06 -10.74 7.83
CA VAL A 19 -22.15 -11.32 6.84
C VAL A 19 -22.81 -12.48 6.09
N GLY A 20 -22.31 -12.77 4.89
CA GLY A 20 -22.74 -13.92 4.09
C GLY A 20 -24.24 -13.92 3.79
N THR A 21 -24.88 -15.07 4.01
CA THR A 21 -26.31 -15.27 3.68
C THR A 21 -27.25 -14.31 4.40
N ARG A 22 -26.89 -13.86 5.61
CA ARG A 22 -27.70 -12.89 6.37
C ARG A 22 -27.68 -11.52 5.72
N MET A 23 -26.52 -11.09 5.21
CA MET A 23 -26.41 -9.84 4.45
C MET A 23 -27.21 -9.93 3.15
N ASN A 24 -27.05 -11.04 2.40
CA ASN A 24 -27.75 -11.23 1.14
C ASN A 24 -29.28 -11.17 1.32
N PHE A 25 -29.79 -11.78 2.39
CA PHE A 25 -31.22 -11.71 2.71
C PHE A 25 -31.66 -10.27 3.02
N ALA A 26 -30.90 -9.57 3.86
CA ALA A 26 -31.24 -8.21 4.28
C ALA A 26 -31.20 -7.23 3.09
N GLN A 27 -30.19 -7.32 2.23
CA GLN A 27 -30.10 -6.55 0.98
C GLN A 27 -31.30 -6.81 0.08
N ARG A 28 -31.65 -8.09 -0.15
CA ARG A 28 -32.81 -8.46 -0.98
C ARG A 28 -34.11 -7.88 -0.43
N PHE A 29 -34.31 -7.95 0.89
CA PHE A 29 -35.49 -7.37 1.54
C PHE A 29 -35.58 -5.86 1.30
N VAL A 30 -34.51 -5.11 1.60
CA VAL A 30 -34.50 -3.64 1.49
C VAL A 30 -34.64 -3.18 0.05
N HIS A 31 -33.96 -3.85 -0.90
CA HIS A 31 -34.10 -3.55 -2.33
C HIS A 31 -35.52 -3.87 -2.83
N THR A 32 -36.14 -4.96 -2.37
CA THR A 32 -37.54 -5.28 -2.71
C THR A 32 -38.54 -4.33 -2.04
N PHE A 33 -38.17 -3.69 -0.94
CA PHE A 33 -38.94 -2.60 -0.34
C PHE A 33 -38.85 -1.29 -1.15
N GLY A 34 -37.88 -1.19 -2.07
CA GLY A 34 -37.64 0.00 -2.88
C GLY A 34 -36.68 1.00 -2.25
N SER A 35 -35.86 0.59 -1.29
CA SER A 35 -34.78 1.41 -0.74
C SER A 35 -33.42 0.92 -1.22
N VAL A 36 -32.49 1.85 -1.43
CA VAL A 36 -31.06 1.57 -1.70
C VAL A 36 -30.19 1.69 -0.45
N ASN A 37 -30.77 2.08 0.68
CA ASN A 37 -30.04 2.41 1.90
C ASN A 37 -29.79 1.17 2.77
N VAL A 38 -28.86 0.33 2.31
CA VAL A 38 -28.35 -0.82 3.08
C VAL A 38 -26.89 -0.55 3.41
N PHE A 39 -26.60 -0.39 4.70
CA PHE A 39 -25.26 -0.15 5.20
C PHE A 39 -24.84 -1.27 6.16
N ASP A 40 -23.60 -1.70 6.03
CA ASP A 40 -22.98 -2.70 6.89
C ASP A 40 -21.75 -2.12 7.60
N HIS A 41 -21.16 -2.89 8.51
CA HIS A 41 -19.98 -2.45 9.25
C HIS A 41 -18.73 -2.19 8.37
N VAL A 42 -18.64 -2.76 7.17
CA VAL A 42 -17.50 -2.55 6.25
C VAL A 42 -17.45 -1.09 5.83
N ASN A 43 -18.61 -0.44 5.66
CA ASN A 43 -18.69 0.98 5.32
C ASN A 43 -17.92 1.90 6.28
N GLU A 44 -17.86 1.54 7.56
CA GLU A 44 -17.21 2.34 8.61
C GLU A 44 -15.80 1.83 8.96
N CYS A 45 -15.56 0.52 8.83
CA CYS A 45 -14.33 -0.12 9.29
C CYS A 45 -13.32 -0.36 8.15
N GLU A 46 -13.73 -1.07 7.11
CA GLU A 46 -12.82 -1.73 6.16
C GLU A 46 -12.85 -1.09 4.76
N LEU A 47 -13.82 -0.24 4.45
CA LEU A 47 -14.00 0.32 3.10
C LEU A 47 -12.76 1.09 2.63
N SER A 48 -12.20 1.96 3.47
CA SER A 48 -10.99 2.71 3.12
C SER A 48 -9.79 1.79 2.90
N HIS A 49 -9.66 0.73 3.70
CA HIS A 49 -8.64 -0.29 3.55
C HIS A 49 -8.81 -1.07 2.24
N HIS A 50 -10.03 -1.49 1.89
CA HIS A 50 -10.32 -2.16 0.61
C HIS A 50 -10.00 -1.27 -0.60
N ILE A 51 -10.38 0.01 -0.56
CA ILE A 51 -10.08 0.97 -1.64
C ILE A 51 -8.57 1.13 -1.79
N ALA A 52 -7.85 1.30 -0.68
CA ALA A 52 -6.38 1.42 -0.71
C ALA A 52 -5.73 0.14 -1.26
N HIS A 53 -6.16 -1.03 -0.81
CA HIS A 53 -5.65 -2.31 -1.30
C HIS A 53 -5.93 -2.53 -2.77
N GLN A 54 -7.11 -2.15 -3.30
CA GLN A 54 -7.38 -2.25 -4.73
C GLN A 54 -6.48 -1.37 -5.59
N HIS A 55 -6.02 -0.23 -5.06
CA HIS A 55 -5.08 0.65 -5.75
C HIS A 55 -3.64 0.10 -5.77
N VAL A 56 -3.25 -0.69 -4.76
CA VAL A 56 -1.89 -1.26 -4.66
C VAL A 56 -1.83 -2.69 -5.24
N PHE A 57 -2.85 -3.48 -4.98
CA PHE A 57 -3.01 -4.88 -5.35
C PHE A 57 -4.32 -5.06 -6.11
N SER A 58 -4.26 -4.92 -7.43
CA SER A 58 -5.45 -4.99 -8.29
C SER A 58 -6.28 -6.26 -8.03
N GLY A 59 -7.57 -6.08 -7.71
CA GLY A 59 -8.51 -7.16 -7.42
C GLY A 59 -8.36 -7.83 -6.05
N ILE A 60 -7.44 -7.37 -5.21
CA ILE A 60 -7.22 -7.89 -3.86
C ILE A 60 -7.64 -6.83 -2.85
N ASN A 61 -8.59 -7.15 -1.98
CA ASN A 61 -9.12 -6.21 -0.98
C ASN A 61 -8.50 -6.37 0.41
N MET A 62 -7.70 -7.41 0.62
CA MET A 62 -7.08 -7.73 1.91
C MET A 62 -5.85 -8.60 1.65
N THR A 63 -4.74 -8.31 2.32
CA THR A 63 -3.57 -9.19 2.37
C THR A 63 -3.26 -9.55 3.82
N GLN A 64 -2.57 -10.67 4.01
CA GLN A 64 -2.11 -11.11 5.32
C GLN A 64 -0.66 -11.54 5.20
N PRO A 65 0.22 -11.12 6.12
CA PRO A 65 1.59 -11.61 6.13
C PRO A 65 1.62 -13.12 6.41
N ASP A 66 2.64 -13.80 5.88
CA ASP A 66 3.04 -15.10 6.42
C ASP A 66 3.79 -14.88 7.75
N ILE A 67 3.00 -14.71 8.83
CA ILE A 67 3.50 -14.43 10.18
C ILE A 67 4.52 -15.47 10.64
N ARG A 68 4.38 -16.73 10.21
CA ARG A 68 5.20 -17.83 10.73
C ARG A 68 6.63 -17.78 10.23
N GLU A 69 6.84 -17.23 9.03
CA GLU A 69 8.14 -17.16 8.36
C GLU A 69 8.71 -15.73 8.28
N ALA A 70 7.92 -14.73 8.66
CA ALA A 70 8.38 -13.35 8.81
C ALA A 70 9.44 -13.21 9.93
N LYS A 71 10.43 -12.35 9.69
CA LYS A 71 11.48 -11.97 10.63
C LYS A 71 11.21 -10.62 11.29
N PHE A 72 10.51 -9.72 10.60
CA PHE A 72 10.08 -8.45 11.15
C PHE A 72 8.69 -8.03 10.67
N ILE A 73 7.81 -7.63 11.57
CA ILE A 73 6.49 -7.07 11.20
C ILE A 73 6.28 -5.70 11.85
N ILE A 74 5.76 -4.75 11.07
CA ILE A 74 5.20 -3.49 11.58
C ILE A 74 3.68 -3.64 11.56
N TYR A 75 3.05 -3.54 12.73
CA TYR A 75 1.60 -3.52 12.89
C TYR A 75 1.13 -2.06 13.06
N TRP A 76 0.23 -1.60 12.21
CA TRP A 76 -0.32 -0.23 12.23
C TRP A 76 -1.75 -0.22 12.77
N GLY A 77 -2.00 0.51 13.87
CA GLY A 77 -3.35 0.64 14.45
C GLY A 77 -3.98 -0.68 14.90
N THR A 78 -3.17 -1.72 15.04
CA THR A 78 -3.57 -3.07 15.42
C THR A 78 -2.45 -3.73 16.22
N GLN A 79 -2.78 -4.81 16.91
CA GLN A 79 -1.76 -5.67 17.51
C GLN A 79 -2.17 -7.14 17.49
N PRO A 80 -1.19 -8.07 17.50
CA PRO A 80 -1.45 -9.50 17.54
C PRO A 80 -2.32 -9.91 18.73
N GLY A 81 -3.44 -10.59 18.46
CA GLY A 81 -4.30 -11.18 19.48
C GLY A 81 -5.34 -10.25 20.12
N ASP A 82 -5.49 -9.01 19.64
CA ASP A 82 -6.46 -8.04 20.17
C ASP A 82 -7.50 -7.60 19.12
N ALA A 83 -7.03 -7.26 17.93
CA ALA A 83 -7.86 -6.91 16.77
C ALA A 83 -7.40 -7.74 15.55
N ASN A 84 -8.03 -7.53 14.39
CA ASN A 84 -7.79 -8.25 13.12
C ASN A 84 -8.49 -9.63 13.00
N PHE A 85 -8.57 -10.18 11.78
CA PHE A 85 -9.30 -11.40 11.46
C PHE A 85 -8.42 -12.44 10.76
N PRO A 86 -8.30 -13.68 11.28
CA PRO A 86 -8.80 -14.17 12.56
C PRO A 86 -7.84 -13.87 13.73
N MET A 87 -8.29 -13.02 14.67
CA MET A 87 -7.55 -12.56 15.84
C MET A 87 -6.78 -13.67 16.60
N GLN A 88 -7.47 -14.76 16.97
CA GLN A 88 -6.89 -15.85 17.77
C GLN A 88 -5.77 -16.57 17.03
N THR A 89 -5.97 -16.82 15.75
CA THR A 89 -4.99 -17.51 14.90
C THR A 89 -3.76 -16.63 14.68
N GLN A 90 -3.95 -15.33 14.40
CA GLN A 90 -2.84 -14.39 14.24
C GLN A 90 -2.03 -14.26 15.55
N GLY A 91 -2.71 -14.10 16.69
CA GLY A 91 -2.05 -14.06 18.00
C GLY A 91 -1.23 -15.32 18.29
N LYS A 92 -1.79 -16.51 18.00
CA LYS A 92 -1.07 -17.78 18.10
C LYS A 92 0.17 -17.81 17.21
N PHE A 93 0.04 -17.47 15.92
CA PHE A 93 1.18 -17.53 14.99
C PHE A 93 2.28 -16.54 15.35
N VAL A 94 1.93 -15.34 15.82
CA VAL A 94 2.92 -14.38 16.31
C VAL A 94 3.64 -14.93 17.55
N ALA A 95 2.90 -15.54 18.49
CA ALA A 95 3.51 -16.14 19.67
C ALA A 95 4.48 -17.27 19.30
N GLU A 96 4.08 -18.16 18.41
CA GLU A 96 4.91 -19.26 17.88
C GLU A 96 6.14 -18.74 17.13
N ALA A 97 5.96 -17.80 16.19
CA ALA A 97 7.04 -17.23 15.39
C ALA A 97 8.06 -16.48 16.25
N ARG A 98 7.60 -15.72 17.25
CA ARG A 98 8.46 -15.00 18.20
C ARG A 98 9.26 -15.95 19.09
N ALA A 99 8.70 -17.11 19.45
CA ALA A 99 9.35 -18.08 20.34
C ALA A 99 10.50 -18.87 19.69
N LYS A 100 10.56 -18.94 18.36
CA LYS A 100 11.66 -19.59 17.61
C LYS A 100 13.03 -18.94 17.96
N PRO A 101 14.16 -19.66 17.97
CA PRO A 101 15.49 -19.04 17.97
C PRO A 101 15.64 -18.12 16.75
N ASP A 102 16.13 -16.89 16.93
CA ASP A 102 16.11 -15.85 15.89
C ASP A 102 14.71 -15.65 15.24
N GLY A 103 13.68 -15.74 16.06
CA GLY A 103 12.28 -15.66 15.65
C GLY A 103 11.82 -14.24 15.33
N LEU A 104 10.53 -14.13 15.01
CA LEU A 104 9.88 -12.87 14.66
C LEU A 104 10.14 -11.78 15.71
N LYS A 105 10.60 -10.62 15.24
CA LYS A 105 10.49 -9.35 15.96
C LYS A 105 9.33 -8.54 15.37
N TYR A 106 8.69 -7.70 16.17
CA TYR A 106 7.69 -6.80 15.62
C TYR A 106 7.59 -5.49 16.40
N VAL A 107 6.97 -4.51 15.75
CA VAL A 107 6.64 -3.23 16.33
C VAL A 107 5.16 -2.96 16.14
N VAL A 108 4.53 -2.43 17.18
CA VAL A 108 3.15 -1.95 17.15
C VAL A 108 3.20 -0.42 17.10
N VAL A 109 2.68 0.16 16.02
CA VAL A 109 2.49 1.61 15.86
C VAL A 109 1.04 1.91 16.23
N ASP A 110 0.83 2.51 17.39
CA ASP A 110 -0.51 2.80 17.90
C ASP A 110 -0.43 3.95 18.93
N PRO A 111 -1.37 4.91 18.96
CA PRO A 111 -1.41 5.92 20.02
C PRO A 111 -1.64 5.33 21.42
N LYS A 112 -2.17 4.10 21.52
CA LYS A 112 -2.49 3.42 22.76
C LYS A 112 -1.94 2.00 22.74
N LEU A 113 -1.06 1.69 23.70
CA LEU A 113 -0.68 0.30 23.94
C LEU A 113 -1.82 -0.48 24.63
N SER A 114 -2.53 -1.30 23.86
CA SER A 114 -3.54 -2.21 24.40
C SER A 114 -2.89 -3.44 25.06
N ARG A 115 -3.62 -4.13 25.96
CA ARG A 115 -3.02 -5.18 26.81
C ARG A 115 -2.54 -6.38 25.99
N GLY A 116 -1.33 -6.86 26.27
CA GLY A 116 -0.88 -8.19 25.83
C GLY A 116 -0.17 -8.27 24.48
N GLY A 117 -0.25 -7.23 23.63
CA GLY A 117 0.35 -7.29 22.29
C GLY A 117 1.79 -6.78 22.18
N VAL A 118 2.42 -6.27 23.25
CA VAL A 118 3.86 -5.99 23.29
C VAL A 118 4.44 -6.58 24.58
N ILE A 119 5.11 -7.73 24.45
CA ILE A 119 5.69 -8.48 25.57
C ILE A 119 7.12 -8.90 25.19
N GLY A 120 8.06 -8.82 26.13
CA GLY A 120 9.43 -9.29 25.94
C GLY A 120 10.29 -8.35 25.07
N ASP A 121 11.46 -8.84 24.69
CA ASP A 121 12.52 -8.10 23.98
C ASP A 121 12.35 -8.03 22.46
N ARG A 122 11.49 -8.89 21.90
CA ARG A 122 11.21 -8.98 20.45
C ARG A 122 9.97 -8.22 20.00
N ALA A 123 9.32 -7.52 20.92
CA ALA A 123 8.17 -6.69 20.63
C ALA A 123 8.46 -5.27 21.12
N SER A 124 8.06 -4.26 20.35
CA SER A 124 8.17 -2.86 20.78
C SER A 124 6.94 -2.06 20.42
N TRP A 125 6.73 -0.96 21.12
CA TRP A 125 5.63 -0.03 20.87
C TRP A 125 6.16 1.31 20.38
N LEU A 126 5.51 1.88 19.36
CA LEU A 126 5.75 3.21 18.84
C LEU A 126 4.49 4.07 19.12
N PRO A 127 4.54 4.96 20.14
CA PRO A 127 3.40 5.77 20.58
C PRO A 127 3.15 6.95 19.65
N ILE A 128 2.55 6.69 18.49
CA ILE A 128 2.32 7.70 17.46
C ILE A 128 1.21 8.68 17.88
N LYS A 129 1.30 9.96 17.46
CA LYS A 129 0.17 10.88 17.55
C LYS A 129 -0.97 10.41 16.62
N PRO A 130 -2.24 10.42 17.07
CA PRO A 130 -3.37 10.00 16.23
C PRO A 130 -3.40 10.72 14.88
N SER A 131 -3.71 9.98 13.81
CA SER A 131 -3.85 10.50 12.43
C SER A 131 -2.57 11.06 11.82
N THR A 132 -1.39 10.58 12.24
CA THR A 132 -0.09 11.01 11.70
C THR A 132 0.73 9.87 11.09
N ASP A 133 0.09 8.74 10.82
CA ASP A 133 0.69 7.52 10.26
C ASP A 133 1.41 7.79 8.93
N GLY A 134 0.81 8.61 8.07
CA GLY A 134 1.42 9.02 6.80
C GLY A 134 2.73 9.77 6.98
N ALA A 135 2.86 10.60 8.03
CA ALA A 135 4.10 11.30 8.35
C ALA A 135 5.19 10.33 8.80
N LEU A 136 4.85 9.35 9.64
CA LEU A 136 5.79 8.30 10.05
C LEU A 136 6.23 7.44 8.85
N ALA A 137 5.29 7.03 7.99
CA ALA A 137 5.58 6.25 6.79
C ALA A 137 6.50 7.03 5.82
N LEU A 138 6.23 8.32 5.55
CA LEU A 138 7.09 9.15 4.71
C LEU A 138 8.48 9.37 5.32
N ALA A 139 8.58 9.52 6.65
CA ALA A 139 9.86 9.60 7.35
C ALA A 139 10.71 8.34 7.16
N MET A 140 10.07 7.17 7.28
CA MET A 140 10.72 5.88 7.02
C MET A 140 11.15 5.77 5.56
N ILE A 141 10.26 6.09 4.61
CA ILE A 141 10.56 6.04 3.17
C ILE A 141 11.74 6.97 2.83
N ARG A 142 11.74 8.20 3.36
CA ARG A 142 12.83 9.16 3.19
C ARG A 142 14.16 8.53 3.58
N TRP A 143 14.24 8.01 4.80
CA TRP A 143 15.46 7.39 5.30
C TRP A 143 15.89 6.17 4.46
N ILE A 144 14.93 5.33 4.04
CA ILE A 144 15.19 4.16 3.20
C ILE A 144 15.77 4.56 1.84
N ILE A 145 15.24 5.61 1.22
CA ILE A 145 15.73 6.12 -0.07
C ILE A 145 17.10 6.77 0.09
N ASP A 146 17.27 7.68 1.06
CA ASP A 146 18.52 8.41 1.29
C ASP A 146 19.70 7.47 1.61
N ASN A 147 19.42 6.29 2.18
CA ASN A 147 20.43 5.28 2.52
C ASN A 147 20.52 4.11 1.53
N ASN A 148 19.84 4.18 0.36
CA ASN A 148 19.82 3.13 -0.65
C ASN A 148 19.41 1.75 -0.10
N ARG A 149 18.46 1.72 0.84
CA ARG A 149 17.99 0.51 1.54
C ARG A 149 16.76 -0.14 0.89
N HIS A 150 16.34 0.37 -0.27
CA HIS A 150 15.27 -0.21 -1.07
C HIS A 150 15.84 -1.23 -2.08
N ASN A 151 15.03 -2.21 -2.48
CA ASN A 151 15.43 -3.17 -3.51
C ASN A 151 15.27 -2.54 -4.91
N ALA A 152 16.27 -1.77 -5.32
CA ALA A 152 16.28 -1.06 -6.61
C ALA A 152 16.10 -2.00 -7.81
N THR A 153 16.68 -3.20 -7.76
CA THR A 153 16.55 -4.21 -8.82
C THR A 153 15.09 -4.64 -8.98
N TYR A 154 14.40 -4.99 -7.89
CA TYR A 154 12.98 -5.34 -7.91
C TYR A 154 12.11 -4.19 -8.44
N LEU A 155 12.37 -2.96 -7.96
CA LEU A 155 11.63 -1.77 -8.41
C LEU A 155 11.86 -1.44 -9.89
N SER A 156 12.95 -1.93 -10.49
CA SER A 156 13.27 -1.68 -11.91
C SER A 156 12.41 -2.48 -12.88
N TYR A 157 11.69 -3.51 -12.43
CA TYR A 157 10.88 -4.36 -13.30
C TYR A 157 9.52 -3.71 -13.58
N PRO A 158 9.27 -3.26 -14.83
CA PRO A 158 8.11 -2.42 -15.14
C PRO A 158 6.81 -3.22 -15.30
N THR A 159 6.89 -4.54 -15.46
CA THR A 159 5.73 -5.41 -15.71
C THR A 159 5.88 -6.73 -14.97
N GLN A 160 4.76 -7.44 -14.81
CA GLN A 160 4.73 -8.79 -14.25
C GLN A 160 5.62 -9.75 -15.06
N ALA A 161 5.57 -9.68 -16.40
CA ALA A 161 6.38 -10.54 -17.26
C ALA A 161 7.89 -10.30 -17.07
N ALA A 162 8.32 -9.04 -16.92
CA ALA A 162 9.72 -8.70 -16.64
C ALA A 162 10.16 -9.22 -15.26
N ALA A 163 9.30 -9.06 -14.26
CA ALA A 163 9.53 -9.56 -12.90
C ALA A 163 9.65 -11.10 -12.86
N GLU A 164 8.76 -11.83 -13.52
CA GLU A 164 8.77 -13.30 -13.57
C GLU A 164 10.04 -13.85 -14.22
N VAL A 165 10.50 -13.23 -15.31
CA VAL A 165 11.79 -13.57 -15.95
C VAL A 165 12.97 -13.38 -14.99
N ALA A 166 12.87 -12.41 -14.08
CA ALA A 166 13.86 -12.15 -13.04
C ALA A 166 13.68 -13.01 -11.78
N GLY A 167 12.69 -13.90 -11.74
CA GLY A 167 12.40 -14.76 -10.59
C GLY A 167 11.60 -14.08 -9.47
N GLU A 168 10.91 -12.98 -9.77
CA GLU A 168 10.09 -12.23 -8.83
C GLU A 168 8.61 -12.63 -8.91
N LEU A 169 7.92 -12.58 -7.76
CA LEU A 169 6.50 -12.96 -7.67
C LEU A 169 5.53 -11.84 -8.05
N SER A 170 6.02 -10.60 -8.05
CA SER A 170 5.23 -9.41 -8.33
C SER A 170 6.09 -8.30 -8.91
N HIS A 171 5.46 -7.22 -9.33
CA HIS A 171 6.12 -6.01 -9.80
C HIS A 171 5.48 -4.77 -9.16
N THR A 172 6.01 -3.60 -9.46
CA THR A 172 5.48 -2.31 -8.99
C THR A 172 5.45 -1.30 -10.14
N ASP A 173 4.70 -0.21 -9.96
CA ASP A 173 4.64 0.92 -10.89
C ASP A 173 5.80 1.91 -10.74
N ALA A 174 6.83 1.59 -9.94
CA ALA A 174 7.92 2.50 -9.57
C ALA A 174 8.60 3.18 -10.77
N THR A 175 8.69 2.50 -11.91
CA THR A 175 9.35 2.97 -13.14
C THR A 175 8.40 3.66 -14.12
N HIS A 176 7.08 3.56 -13.90
CA HIS A 176 6.09 4.13 -14.80
C HIS A 176 6.14 5.65 -14.77
N LEU A 177 6.08 6.26 -15.94
CA LEU A 177 6.10 7.71 -16.09
C LEU A 177 4.72 8.29 -15.79
N VAL A 178 4.69 9.30 -14.93
CA VAL A 178 3.51 10.08 -14.57
C VAL A 178 3.62 11.45 -15.20
N ILE A 179 2.52 11.93 -15.78
CA ILE A 179 2.42 13.27 -16.36
C ILE A 179 2.38 14.30 -15.23
N VAL A 180 3.40 15.14 -15.15
CA VAL A 180 3.52 16.17 -14.11
C VAL A 180 3.25 17.58 -14.61
N ASP A 181 3.05 17.77 -15.92
CA ASP A 181 2.59 19.04 -16.46
C ASP A 181 1.15 19.34 -15.98
N PRO A 182 0.93 20.38 -15.16
CA PRO A 182 -0.39 20.71 -14.65
C PRO A 182 -1.37 21.20 -15.73
N LYS A 183 -0.88 21.60 -16.91
CA LYS A 183 -1.72 22.06 -18.03
C LYS A 183 -2.18 20.92 -18.93
N HIS A 184 -1.58 19.73 -18.80
CA HIS A 184 -1.96 18.58 -19.61
C HIS A 184 -3.32 18.03 -19.15
N ALA A 185 -4.20 17.68 -20.10
CA ALA A 185 -5.54 17.17 -19.80
C ALA A 185 -5.55 15.89 -18.94
N GLN A 186 -4.44 15.15 -18.96
CA GLN A 186 -4.22 13.94 -18.16
C GLN A 186 -3.15 14.13 -17.07
N ALA A 187 -2.98 15.35 -16.55
CA ALA A 187 -2.08 15.59 -15.41
C ALA A 187 -2.36 14.59 -14.27
N ARG A 188 -1.28 14.09 -13.65
CA ARG A 188 -1.28 13.07 -12.58
C ARG A 188 -1.76 11.67 -13.00
N ARG A 189 -1.94 11.41 -14.30
CA ARG A 189 -2.13 10.06 -14.85
C ARG A 189 -0.80 9.51 -15.33
N PHE A 190 -0.70 8.20 -15.44
CA PHE A 190 0.43 7.58 -16.14
C PHE A 190 0.42 7.94 -17.63
N LEU A 191 1.61 8.18 -18.17
CA LEU A 191 1.84 8.35 -19.59
C LEU A 191 1.57 7.02 -20.32
N THR A 192 0.80 7.08 -21.40
CA THR A 192 0.50 5.94 -22.28
C THR A 192 1.32 6.00 -23.56
N ALA A 193 1.47 4.86 -24.24
CA ALA A 193 2.28 4.77 -25.46
C ALA A 193 1.78 5.71 -26.58
N ASP A 194 0.46 5.86 -26.71
CA ASP A 194 -0.17 6.73 -27.71
C ASP A 194 0.23 8.20 -27.49
N ILE A 195 0.11 8.68 -26.26
CA ILE A 195 0.46 10.06 -25.89
C ILE A 195 1.97 10.32 -26.02
N ALA A 196 2.78 9.30 -25.74
CA ALA A 196 4.23 9.35 -25.89
C ALA A 196 4.71 9.28 -27.35
N GLY A 197 3.81 9.06 -28.33
CA GLY A 197 4.20 8.88 -29.73
C GLY A 197 4.91 7.54 -30.02
N LEU A 198 4.72 6.54 -29.17
CA LEU A 198 5.33 5.20 -29.28
C LEU A 198 4.40 4.18 -29.98
N GLY A 199 3.33 4.66 -30.61
CA GLY A 199 2.34 3.86 -31.32
C GLY A 199 1.19 3.39 -30.42
N LYS A 200 0.23 2.68 -31.03
CA LYS A 200 -0.95 2.18 -30.30
C LYS A 200 -0.58 0.97 -29.43
N PRO A 201 -1.03 0.92 -28.17
CA PRO A 201 -0.85 -0.26 -27.34
C PRO A 201 -1.47 -1.49 -27.99
N LYS A 202 -0.77 -2.62 -27.91
CA LYS A 202 -1.35 -3.94 -28.22
C LYS A 202 -2.14 -4.52 -27.04
N VAL A 203 -1.93 -3.99 -25.83
CA VAL A 203 -2.48 -4.46 -24.55
C VAL A 203 -2.85 -3.25 -23.68
N GLN A 204 -3.92 -3.34 -22.89
CA GLN A 204 -4.30 -2.27 -21.94
C GLN A 204 -3.75 -2.54 -20.54
N GLY A 205 -3.63 -1.50 -19.71
CA GLY A 205 -3.17 -1.60 -18.32
C GLY A 205 -1.69 -1.26 -18.18
N ASP A 206 -0.98 -2.00 -17.34
CA ASP A 206 0.43 -1.74 -17.02
C ASP A 206 1.36 -1.93 -18.24
N ASP A 207 0.96 -2.76 -19.19
CA ASP A 207 1.70 -3.03 -20.42
C ASP A 207 1.71 -1.85 -21.42
N ASP A 208 0.74 -0.93 -21.34
CA ASP A 208 0.66 0.32 -22.13
C ASP A 208 1.45 1.48 -21.49
N ARG A 209 1.98 1.28 -20.29
CA ARG A 209 2.71 2.33 -19.57
C ARG A 209 4.04 2.60 -20.23
N VAL A 210 4.48 3.85 -20.13
CA VAL A 210 5.77 4.28 -20.67
C VAL A 210 6.79 4.32 -19.54
N VAL A 211 7.97 3.81 -19.82
CA VAL A 211 9.11 3.76 -18.91
C VAL A 211 10.37 4.21 -19.65
N ILE A 212 11.44 4.51 -18.91
CA ILE A 212 12.76 4.74 -19.50
C ILE A 212 13.56 3.45 -19.41
N ASP A 213 13.88 2.85 -20.56
CA ASP A 213 14.70 1.64 -20.63
C ASP A 213 16.08 1.89 -20.00
N ALA A 214 16.46 1.04 -19.05
CA ALA A 214 17.73 1.18 -18.34
C ALA A 214 18.96 0.99 -19.25
N VAL A 215 18.83 0.26 -20.37
CA VAL A 215 19.92 0.00 -21.31
C VAL A 215 20.08 1.13 -22.31
N THR A 216 18.99 1.55 -22.95
CA THR A 216 19.04 2.54 -24.03
C THR A 216 18.90 3.98 -23.53
N GLY A 217 18.38 4.18 -22.32
CA GLY A 217 18.08 5.50 -21.76
C GLY A 217 16.92 6.21 -22.47
N LYS A 218 16.12 5.49 -23.27
CA LYS A 218 15.05 6.06 -24.08
C LYS A 218 13.66 5.66 -23.57
N PRO A 219 12.62 6.47 -23.81
CA PRO A 219 11.24 6.08 -23.56
C PRO A 219 10.85 4.87 -24.39
N ALA A 220 10.22 3.89 -23.76
CA ALA A 220 9.72 2.68 -24.39
C ALA A 220 8.44 2.19 -23.70
N GLN A 221 7.69 1.32 -24.38
CA GLN A 221 6.54 0.64 -23.78
C GLN A 221 7.04 -0.36 -22.73
N ALA A 222 6.45 -0.34 -21.54
CA ALA A 222 6.80 -1.20 -20.41
C ALA A 222 6.87 -2.69 -20.81
N ALA A 223 5.94 -3.17 -21.63
CA ALA A 223 5.90 -4.55 -22.12
C ALA A 223 7.15 -5.00 -22.91
N THR A 224 7.94 -4.06 -23.44
CA THR A 224 9.16 -4.35 -24.21
C THR A 224 10.44 -4.25 -23.40
N VAL A 225 10.36 -3.79 -22.16
CA VAL A 225 11.51 -3.44 -21.32
C VAL A 225 11.67 -4.45 -20.20
N LYS A 226 12.87 -5.02 -20.08
CA LYS A 226 13.21 -5.96 -18.99
C LYS A 226 13.55 -5.26 -17.68
N ALA A 227 14.20 -4.11 -17.75
CA ALA A 227 14.56 -3.30 -16.59
C ALA A 227 14.53 -1.82 -17.00
N ALA A 228 13.92 -0.98 -16.16
CA ALA A 228 13.74 0.44 -16.41
C ALA A 228 14.40 1.30 -15.31
N GLN A 229 14.68 2.55 -15.63
CA GLN A 229 15.20 3.51 -14.66
C GLN A 229 14.13 3.83 -13.62
N ILE A 230 14.46 3.62 -12.34
CA ILE A 230 13.53 3.91 -11.24
C ILE A 230 13.45 5.41 -10.95
N ASP A 231 14.53 6.16 -11.16
CA ASP A 231 14.60 7.59 -10.83
C ASP A 231 14.84 8.40 -12.11
N PHE A 232 13.76 8.95 -12.67
CA PHE A 232 13.81 9.81 -13.84
C PHE A 232 12.85 11.01 -13.71
N ALA A 233 13.32 12.16 -14.20
CA ALA A 233 12.53 13.36 -14.41
C ALA A 233 13.00 14.00 -15.72
N GLY A 234 12.07 14.32 -16.61
CA GLY A 234 12.40 14.88 -17.92
C GLY A 234 11.17 15.08 -18.78
N GLU A 235 11.38 15.07 -20.10
CA GLU A 235 10.31 15.22 -21.08
C GLU A 235 10.25 14.03 -22.02
N VAL A 236 9.03 13.61 -22.36
CA VAL A 236 8.76 12.62 -23.41
C VAL A 236 7.73 13.22 -24.35
N ASN A 237 8.07 13.33 -25.63
CA ASN A 237 7.21 13.94 -26.64
C ASN A 237 6.73 15.37 -26.26
N GLY A 238 7.62 16.16 -25.64
CA GLY A 238 7.31 17.51 -25.14
C GLY A 238 6.42 17.57 -23.90
N ILE A 239 6.15 16.43 -23.25
CA ILE A 239 5.34 16.34 -22.03
C ILE A 239 6.27 16.13 -20.84
N ALA A 240 6.16 17.01 -19.83
CA ALA A 240 6.92 16.88 -18.59
C ALA A 240 6.43 15.66 -17.78
N VAL A 241 7.35 14.77 -17.44
CA VAL A 241 7.08 13.51 -16.75
C VAL A 241 8.12 13.18 -15.69
N LYS A 242 7.70 12.39 -14.70
CA LYS A 242 8.59 11.81 -13.68
C LYS A 242 8.20 10.35 -13.44
N THR A 243 9.14 9.52 -13.00
CA THR A 243 8.79 8.17 -12.53
C THR A 243 7.96 8.24 -11.25
N ALA A 244 7.09 7.26 -11.01
CA ALA A 244 6.34 7.16 -9.76
C ALA A 244 7.26 7.13 -8.53
N PHE A 245 8.41 6.45 -8.61
CA PHE A 245 9.42 6.45 -7.56
C PHE A 245 10.03 7.84 -7.33
N ARG A 246 10.31 8.63 -8.38
CA ARG A 246 10.77 10.02 -8.22
C ARG A 246 9.72 10.87 -7.48
N LEU A 247 8.43 10.68 -7.76
CA LEU A 247 7.37 11.39 -7.05
C LEU A 247 7.31 11.02 -5.56
N ILE A 248 7.43 9.74 -5.22
CA ILE A 248 7.51 9.30 -3.82
C ILE A 248 8.75 9.86 -3.12
N LYS A 249 9.91 9.86 -3.81
CA LYS A 249 11.14 10.44 -3.30
C LYS A 249 11.00 11.95 -3.02
N GLU A 250 10.35 12.68 -3.91
CA GLU A 250 10.07 14.11 -3.72
C GLU A 250 9.11 14.35 -2.56
N ALA A 251 8.01 13.59 -2.47
CA ALA A 251 7.04 13.68 -1.37
C ALA A 251 7.70 13.37 -0.01
N ALA A 252 8.50 12.30 0.07
CA ALA A 252 9.29 11.99 1.26
C ALA A 252 10.35 13.07 1.57
N GLY A 253 10.75 13.84 0.56
CA GLY A 253 11.67 14.97 0.66
C GLY A 253 11.06 16.27 1.18
N GLU A 254 9.72 16.41 1.19
CA GLU A 254 9.02 17.66 1.55
C GLU A 254 9.28 18.14 2.98
N HIS A 255 9.56 17.20 3.90
CA HIS A 255 9.93 17.49 5.27
C HIS A 255 11.23 16.78 5.65
N THR A 256 12.01 17.41 6.53
CA THR A 256 13.16 16.74 7.16
C THR A 256 12.69 15.61 8.08
N LEU A 257 13.61 14.72 8.43
CA LEU A 257 13.30 13.64 9.37
C LEU A 257 12.82 14.17 10.73
N GLU A 258 13.40 15.28 11.21
CA GLU A 258 13.04 15.94 12.46
C GLU A 258 11.66 16.60 12.38
N GLN A 259 11.29 17.15 11.22
CA GLN A 259 9.96 17.70 11.01
C GLN A 259 8.90 16.59 11.03
N TYR A 260 9.14 15.47 10.33
CA TYR A 260 8.23 14.33 10.42
C TYR A 260 8.15 13.75 11.83
N ALA A 261 9.28 13.61 12.53
CA ALA A 261 9.35 13.20 13.93
C ALA A 261 8.47 14.09 14.83
N ALA A 262 8.53 15.41 14.65
CA ALA A 262 7.68 16.36 15.38
C ALA A 262 6.18 16.18 15.06
N ILE A 263 5.83 15.97 13.78
CA ILE A 263 4.45 15.72 13.33
C ILE A 263 3.91 14.46 13.99
N CYS A 264 4.63 13.35 13.93
CA CYS A 264 4.14 12.06 14.43
C CYS A 264 4.39 11.83 15.93
N GLY A 265 5.21 12.67 16.57
CA GLY A 265 5.54 12.57 17.99
C GLY A 265 6.50 11.42 18.32
N ILE A 266 7.26 10.93 17.35
CA ILE A 266 8.25 9.86 17.52
C ILE A 266 9.64 10.42 17.30
N GLU A 267 10.57 10.16 18.23
CA GLU A 267 11.97 10.55 18.09
C GLU A 267 12.57 10.06 16.77
N SER A 268 13.32 10.94 16.08
CA SER A 268 13.90 10.63 14.76
C SER A 268 14.80 9.38 14.81
N THR A 269 15.54 9.19 15.90
CA THR A 269 16.37 8.00 16.14
C THR A 269 15.53 6.72 16.13
N ARG A 270 14.33 6.75 16.72
CA ARG A 270 13.45 5.59 16.75
C ARG A 270 12.84 5.27 15.38
N ILE A 271 12.50 6.30 14.60
CA ILE A 271 12.06 6.15 13.21
C ILE A 271 13.17 5.45 12.39
N VAL A 272 14.41 5.91 12.53
CA VAL A 272 15.59 5.33 11.86
C VAL A 272 15.82 3.89 12.28
N GLU A 273 15.72 3.58 13.58
CA GLU A 273 15.84 2.20 14.08
C GLU A 273 14.83 1.26 13.44
N VAL A 274 13.56 1.66 13.38
CA VAL A 274 12.50 0.84 12.78
C VAL A 274 12.67 0.71 11.28
N ALA A 275 12.98 1.80 10.55
CA ALA A 275 13.24 1.75 9.11
C ALA A 275 14.44 0.86 8.75
N ARG A 276 15.51 0.94 9.56
CA ARG A 276 16.69 0.09 9.44
C ARG A 276 16.37 -1.37 9.69
N GLU A 277 15.65 -1.70 10.76
CA GLU A 277 15.26 -3.08 11.06
C GLU A 277 14.37 -3.63 9.94
N PHE A 278 13.35 -2.88 9.52
CA PHE A 278 12.45 -3.24 8.42
C PHE A 278 13.19 -3.61 7.14
N THR A 279 14.23 -2.84 6.79
CA THR A 279 15.04 -3.08 5.59
C THR A 279 16.22 -4.02 5.80
N SER A 280 16.30 -4.75 6.93
CA SER A 280 17.39 -5.69 7.21
C SER A 280 17.03 -7.16 6.94
N HIS A 281 15.75 -7.45 6.63
CA HIS A 281 15.24 -8.83 6.52
C HIS A 281 14.86 -9.26 5.10
N GLY A 282 15.16 -8.44 4.09
CA GLY A 282 14.83 -8.72 2.69
C GLY A 282 13.33 -8.96 2.51
N ARG A 283 12.95 -10.10 1.90
CA ARG A 283 11.54 -10.49 1.68
C ARG A 283 10.82 -11.05 2.90
N ARG A 284 11.47 -11.08 4.06
CA ARG A 284 10.90 -11.58 5.33
C ARG A 284 10.50 -10.44 6.28
N ALA A 285 10.40 -9.21 5.78
CA ALA A 285 9.80 -8.10 6.51
C ALA A 285 8.46 -7.70 5.89
N VAL A 286 7.46 -7.40 6.72
CA VAL A 286 6.13 -6.98 6.26
C VAL A 286 5.61 -5.80 7.09
N SER A 287 4.91 -4.88 6.43
CA SER A 287 4.13 -3.81 7.06
C SER A 287 2.66 -4.14 6.85
N THR A 288 1.88 -4.21 7.93
CA THR A 288 0.46 -4.61 7.89
C THR A 288 -0.38 -3.81 8.88
N MET A 289 -1.67 -3.69 8.58
CA MET A 289 -2.73 -3.29 9.51
C MET A 289 -3.56 -4.48 9.95
#